data_AF-A0A556W038-F1
#
_entry.id   AF-A0A556W038-F1
#
_cell.length_a   1.000
_cell.length_b   1.000
_cell.length_c   1.000
_cell.angle_alpha   90.00
_cell.angle_beta   90.00
_cell.angle_gamma   90.00
#
_symmetry.space_group_name_H-M   'P 1'
#
loop_
_entity.id
_entity.type
_entity.pdbx_description
1 polymer ?
#
loop_
_entity_poly.entity_id
_entity_poly.type
_entity_poly.pdbx_seq_one_letter_code
_entity_poly.pdbx_strand_id
1 'polypeptide(L)'
;MMPHDRIGQLAQQIGERLQNASQAPEDIQKGVHQVVRGAFDRLELVSREDFDILMDVLQRTRTRVEALESQVAALEAALDNDEQNEPMAETAAASASVETDKELSDAASEATTRREGDGN
;
A
#
# COMPACT_ATOMS: atom_id res chain seq x y z
N MET A 1 14.12 0.21 25.10
CA MET A 1 15.44 0.11 25.76
C MET A 1 16.46 0.55 24.73
N MET A 2 17.06 1.73 24.89
CA MET A 2 17.78 2.41 23.81
C MET A 2 19.07 1.65 23.43
N PRO A 3 19.38 1.46 22.13
CA PRO A 3 20.61 0.83 21.66
C PRO A 3 21.88 1.66 21.96
N HIS A 4 21.72 2.93 22.35
CA HIS A 4 22.84 3.84 22.66
C HIS A 4 23.73 3.36 23.81
N ASP A 5 23.16 2.70 24.82
CA ASP A 5 23.90 2.32 26.03
C ASP A 5 24.96 1.25 25.76
N ARG A 6 24.71 0.35 24.80
CA ARG A 6 25.64 -0.74 24.47
C ARG A 6 26.89 -0.26 23.74
N ILE A 7 26.74 0.72 22.85
CA ILE A 7 27.87 1.36 22.17
C ILE A 7 28.67 2.21 23.16
N GLY A 8 28.00 2.91 24.07
CA GLY A 8 28.66 3.67 25.13
C GLY A 8 29.54 2.80 26.04
N GLN A 9 29.02 1.65 26.49
CA GLN A 9 29.80 0.70 27.30
C GLN A 9 30.99 0.11 26.55
N LEU A 10 30.82 -0.20 25.26
CA LEU A 10 31.91 -0.68 24.41
C LEU A 10 32.98 0.40 24.20
N ALA A 11 32.57 1.64 23.94
CA ALA A 11 33.49 2.77 23.79
C ALA A 11 34.29 3.02 25.08
N GLN A 12 33.65 2.92 26.24
CA GLN A 12 34.31 3.03 27.55
C GLN A 12 35.33 1.90 27.76
N GLN A 13 34.96 0.65 27.49
CA GLN A 13 35.86 -0.50 27.61
C GLN A 13 37.04 -0.45 26.64
N ILE A 14 36.82 0.03 25.41
CA ILE A 14 37.87 0.23 24.41
C ILE A 14 38.80 1.36 24.85
N GLY A 15 38.24 2.46 25.35
CA GLY A 15 39.00 3.60 25.88
C GLY A 15 39.95 3.16 27.00
N GLU A 16 39.45 2.42 27.98
CA GLU A 16 40.26 1.90 29.10
C GLU A 16 41.37 0.95 28.62
N ARG A 17 41.07 0.03 27.69
CA ARG A 17 42.06 -0.88 27.12
C ARG A 17 43.11 -0.15 26.29
N LEU A 18 42.72 0.91 25.57
CA LEU A 18 43.62 1.73 24.76
C LEU A 18 44.51 2.63 25.64
N GLN A 19 43.97 3.21 26.73
CA GLN A 19 44.76 3.94 27.72
C GLN A 19 45.83 3.04 28.35
N ASN A 20 45.47 1.80 28.70
CA ASN A 20 46.43 0.82 29.23
C ASN A 20 47.48 0.43 28.18
N ALA A 21 47.09 0.30 26.91
CA ALA A 21 48.02 0.04 25.81
C ALA A 21 48.95 1.25 25.51
N SER A 22 48.48 2.48 25.76
CA SER A 22 49.28 3.71 25.62
C SER A 22 50.39 3.83 26.66
N GLN A 23 50.35 3.06 27.75
CA GLN A 23 51.44 2.94 28.72
C GLN A 23 52.43 1.81 28.37
N ALA A 24 52.16 1.02 27.33
CA ALA A 24 53.03 -0.05 26.86
C ALA A 24 54.21 0.50 26.02
N PRO A 25 55.29 -0.26 25.84
CA PRO A 25 56.41 0.12 24.97
C PRO A 25 55.99 0.51 23.55
N GLU A 26 56.74 1.43 22.94
CA GLU A 26 56.43 2.06 21.64
C GLU A 26 56.17 1.05 20.51
N ASP A 27 56.85 -0.10 20.53
CA ASP A 27 56.70 -1.17 19.53
C ASP A 27 55.33 -1.88 19.63
N ILE A 28 54.81 -2.04 20.86
CA ILE A 28 53.48 -2.60 21.09
C ILE A 28 52.41 -1.59 20.67
N GLN A 29 52.62 -0.30 20.92
CA GLN A 29 51.69 0.75 20.51
C GLN A 29 51.50 0.79 18.98
N LYS A 30 52.59 0.69 18.21
CA LYS A 30 52.54 0.65 16.74
C LYS A 30 51.76 -0.57 16.24
N GLY A 31 52.00 -1.74 16.82
CA GLY A 31 51.26 -2.97 16.48
C GLY A 31 49.77 -2.87 16.78
N VAL A 32 49.40 -2.32 17.95
CA VAL A 32 47.99 -2.10 18.32
C VAL A 32 47.32 -1.10 17.37
N HIS A 33 47.98 0.00 17.03
CA HIS A 33 47.41 1.00 16.12
C HIS A 33 47.14 0.42 14.72
N GLN A 34 48.05 -0.41 14.21
CA GLN A 34 47.90 -1.06 12.92
C GLN A 34 46.76 -2.10 12.91
N VAL A 35 46.61 -2.86 13.99
CA VAL A 35 45.49 -3.80 14.17
C VAL A 35 44.16 -3.06 14.28
N VAL A 36 44.10 -1.96 15.03
CA VAL A 36 42.89 -1.14 15.17
C VAL A 36 42.49 -0.52 13.83
N ARG A 37 43.45 0.01 13.06
CA ARG A 37 43.19 0.55 11.73
C ARG A 37 42.67 -0.53 10.77
N GLY A 38 43.34 -1.70 10.74
CA GLY A 38 42.89 -2.83 9.94
C GLY A 38 41.56 -3.44 10.40
N ALA A 39 41.19 -3.29 11.68
CA ALA A 39 39.88 -3.67 12.18
C ALA A 39 38.79 -2.69 11.74
N PHE A 40 39.05 -1.38 11.76
CA PHE A 40 38.13 -0.37 11.23
C PHE A 40 37.90 -0.53 9.72
N ASP A 41 38.93 -0.88 8.95
CA ASP A 41 38.79 -1.16 7.51
C ASP A 41 37.96 -2.43 7.23
N ARG A 42 37.88 -3.36 8.19
CA ARG A 42 37.06 -4.59 8.10
C ARG A 42 35.65 -4.42 8.64
N LEU A 43 35.39 -3.37 9.41
CA LEU A 43 34.03 -3.01 9.82
C LEU A 43 33.40 -2.28 8.64
N GLU A 44 32.19 -2.69 8.25
CA GLU A 44 31.39 -1.97 7.26
C GLU A 44 30.86 -0.67 7.89
N LEU A 45 31.77 0.27 8.15
CA LEU A 45 31.46 1.56 8.75
C LEU A 45 30.67 2.38 7.75
N VAL A 46 29.38 2.53 8.01
CA VAL A 46 28.54 3.50 7.30
C VAL A 46 28.80 4.85 7.93
N SER A 47 29.10 5.86 7.11
CA SER A 47 29.27 7.21 7.63
C SER A 47 27.94 7.70 8.23
N ARG A 48 28.02 8.61 9.20
CA ARG A 48 26.80 9.19 9.79
C ARG A 48 25.94 9.89 8.72
N GLU A 49 26.58 10.54 7.76
CA GLU A 49 25.92 11.21 6.65
C GLU A 49 25.17 10.22 5.76
N ASP A 50 25.78 9.08 5.41
CA ASP A 50 25.12 8.03 4.61
C ASP A 50 23.93 7.41 5.35
N PHE A 51 24.07 7.20 6.67
CA PHE A 51 22.98 6.71 7.50
C PHE A 51 21.78 7.68 7.49
N ASP A 52 22.05 8.98 7.64
CA ASP A 52 21.01 10.01 7.63
C ASP A 52 20.31 10.08 6.25
N ILE A 53 21.06 9.90 5.16
CA ILE A 53 20.50 9.80 3.80
C ILE A 53 19.59 8.58 3.66
N LEU A 54 20.03 7.40 4.10
CA LEU A 54 19.22 6.18 4.06
C LEU A 54 17.94 6.33 4.90
N MET A 55 18.02 7.03 6.03
CA MET A 55 16.86 7.34 6.86
C MET A 55 15.85 8.22 6.11
N ASP A 56 16.30 9.28 5.43
CA ASP A 56 15.42 10.14 4.61
C ASP A 56 14.75 9.34 3.46
N VAL A 57 15.51 8.49 2.78
CA VAL A 57 14.97 7.62 1.73
C VAL A 57 13.91 6.66 2.28
N LEU A 58 14.15 6.05 3.45
CA LEU A 58 13.18 5.17 4.10
C LEU A 58 11.89 5.92 4.49
N GLN A 59 12.02 7.14 5.03
CA GLN A 59 10.86 7.97 5.38
C GLN A 59 10.03 8.31 4.13
N ARG A 60 10.68 8.77 3.06
CA ARG A 60 10.01 9.08 1.78
C ARG A 60 9.32 7.86 1.19
N THR A 61 9.98 6.72 1.24
CA THR A 61 9.41 5.45 0.73
C THR A 61 8.19 5.06 1.54
N ARG A 62 8.23 5.18 2.88
CA ARG A 62 7.09 4.91 3.74
C ARG A 62 5.89 5.81 3.39
N THR A 63 6.10 7.12 3.29
CA THR A 63 5.03 8.05 2.90
C THR A 63 4.44 7.71 1.54
N ARG A 64 5.28 7.32 0.58
CA ARG A 64 4.81 6.93 -0.76
C ARG A 64 3.99 5.64 -0.73
N VAL A 65 4.40 4.65 0.08
CA VAL A 65 3.65 3.40 0.26
C VAL A 65 2.28 3.70 0.88
N GLU A 66 2.23 4.46 1.97
CA GLU A 66 0.97 4.84 2.64
C GLU A 66 0.01 5.58 1.66
N ALA A 67 0.54 6.47 0.82
CA ALA A 67 -0.26 7.17 -0.19
C ALA A 67 -0.79 6.24 -1.30
N LEU A 68 -0.01 5.23 -1.70
CA LEU A 68 -0.43 4.25 -2.70
C LEU A 68 -1.46 3.28 -2.13
N GLU A 69 -1.27 2.82 -0.89
CA GLU A 69 -2.24 1.99 -0.16
C GLU A 69 -3.60 2.71 -0.06
N SER A 70 -3.60 4.02 0.24
CA SER A 70 -4.83 4.81 0.26
C SER A 70 -5.49 4.94 -1.12
N GLN A 71 -4.71 5.06 -2.19
CA GLN A 71 -5.25 5.15 -3.55
C GLN A 71 -5.87 3.82 -3.99
N VAL A 72 -5.20 2.71 -3.68
CA VAL A 72 -5.71 1.36 -3.96
C VAL A 72 -7.01 1.13 -3.22
N ALA A 73 -7.06 1.42 -1.91
CA ALA A 73 -8.29 1.27 -1.12
C ALA A 73 -9.46 2.11 -1.66
N ALA A 74 -9.19 3.32 -2.16
CA ALA A 74 -10.22 4.16 -2.77
C ALA A 74 -10.74 3.59 -4.10
N LEU A 75 -9.85 3.00 -4.91
CA LEU A 75 -10.21 2.35 -6.17
C LEU A 75 -10.98 1.05 -5.94
N GLU A 76 -10.53 0.21 -5.00
CA GLU A 76 -11.23 -1.01 -4.60
C GLU A 76 -12.65 -0.68 -4.11
N ALA A 77 -12.80 0.34 -3.24
CA ALA A 77 -14.11 0.79 -2.81
C ALA A 77 -14.97 1.31 -3.98
N ALA A 78 -14.40 2.04 -4.94
CA ALA A 78 -15.15 2.53 -6.10
C ALA A 78 -15.67 1.39 -6.98
N LEU A 79 -14.87 0.34 -7.19
CA LEU A 79 -15.26 -0.85 -7.95
C LEU A 79 -16.36 -1.64 -7.25
N ASP A 80 -16.25 -1.85 -5.93
CA ASP A 80 -17.29 -2.51 -5.14
C ASP A 80 -18.64 -1.76 -5.20
N ASN A 81 -18.59 -0.42 -5.22
CA ASN A 81 -19.80 0.41 -5.37
C ASN A 81 -20.41 0.34 -6.77
N ASP A 82 -19.59 0.16 -7.82
CA ASP A 82 -20.05 0.02 -9.21
C ASP A 82 -20.74 -1.33 -9.43
N GLU A 83 -20.18 -2.42 -8.88
CA GLU A 83 -20.80 -3.76 -8.92
C GLU A 83 -22.11 -3.85 -8.13
N GLN A 84 -22.26 -3.08 -7.04
CA GLN A 84 -23.50 -3.01 -6.26
C GLN A 84 -24.59 -2.15 -6.89
N ASN A 85 -24.26 -1.33 -7.89
CA ASN A 85 -25.21 -0.45 -8.56
C ASN A 85 -25.85 -1.07 -9.83
N GLU A 86 -25.39 -2.25 -10.26
CA GLU A 86 -25.89 -2.94 -11.46
C GLU A 86 -27.20 -3.77 -11.32
N PRO A 87 -27.81 -4.12 -10.15
CA PRO A 87 -28.99 -4.98 -10.15
C PRO A 87 -30.36 -4.25 -10.08
N MET A 88 -30.50 -3.01 -10.56
CA MET A 88 -31.84 -2.35 -10.59
C MET A 88 -32.21 -1.57 -11.87
N ALA A 89 -31.30 -1.35 -12.83
CA ALA A 89 -31.64 -0.58 -14.04
C ALA A 89 -32.26 -1.42 -15.18
N GLU A 90 -31.95 -2.71 -15.30
CA GLU A 90 -32.41 -3.51 -16.46
C GLU A 90 -33.79 -4.18 -16.22
N THR A 91 -34.20 -4.43 -14.97
CA THR A 91 -35.49 -5.09 -14.70
C THR A 91 -36.70 -4.13 -14.74
N ALA A 92 -36.48 -2.81 -14.66
CA ALA A 92 -37.57 -1.82 -14.75
C ALA A 92 -37.94 -1.47 -16.21
N ALA A 93 -36.99 -1.57 -17.15
CA ALA A 93 -37.25 -1.25 -18.57
C ALA A 93 -38.08 -2.33 -19.30
N ALA A 94 -38.00 -3.59 -18.84
CA ALA A 94 -38.77 -4.71 -19.40
C ALA A 94 -40.24 -4.75 -18.92
N SER A 95 -40.59 -4.08 -17.82
CA SER A 95 -41.98 -4.01 -17.34
C SER A 95 -42.77 -2.82 -17.90
N ALA A 96 -42.10 -1.75 -18.36
CA ALA A 96 -42.77 -0.60 -18.97
C ALA A 96 -43.15 -0.81 -20.45
N SER A 97 -42.64 -1.86 -21.10
CA SER A 97 -42.91 -2.17 -22.52
C SER A 97 -43.99 -3.22 -22.74
N VAL A 98 -44.56 -3.82 -21.68
CA VAL A 98 -45.62 -4.85 -21.78
C VAL A 98 -47.03 -4.28 -21.57
N GLU A 99 -47.19 -3.07 -21.05
CA GLU A 99 -48.52 -2.45 -20.82
C GLU A 99 -49.08 -1.68 -22.02
N THR A 100 -48.28 -1.31 -23.03
CA THR A 100 -48.78 -0.48 -24.15
C THR A 100 -49.36 -1.31 -25.32
N ASP A 101 -49.09 -2.61 -25.38
CA ASP A 101 -49.54 -3.46 -26.50
C ASP A 101 -50.89 -4.18 -26.23
N LYS A 102 -51.37 -4.16 -24.97
CA LYS A 102 -52.60 -4.88 -24.60
C LYS A 102 -53.89 -4.08 -24.86
N GLU A 103 -53.82 -2.76 -24.96
CA GLU A 103 -55.01 -1.91 -25.11
C GLU A 103 -55.48 -1.75 -26.57
N LEU A 104 -54.64 -2.09 -27.56
CA LEU A 104 -54.99 -2.04 -28.99
C LEU A 104 -55.54 -3.38 -29.55
N SER A 105 -55.40 -4.49 -28.81
CA SER A 105 -55.89 -5.81 -29.23
C SER A 105 -57.36 -6.07 -28.86
N ASP A 106 -57.92 -5.39 -27.84
CA ASP A 106 -59.29 -5.66 -27.37
C ASP A 106 -60.35 -4.83 -28.13
N ALA A 107 -59.98 -3.68 -28.72
CA ALA A 107 -60.90 -2.84 -29.48
C ALA A 107 -61.22 -3.36 -30.90
N ALA A 108 -60.44 -4.31 -31.43
CA ALA A 108 -60.64 -4.85 -32.79
C ALA A 108 -61.54 -6.11 -32.83
N SER A 109 -61.83 -6.75 -31.68
CA SER A 109 -62.65 -7.97 -31.65
C SER A 109 -64.16 -7.69 -31.52
N GLU A 110 -64.59 -6.54 -31.01
CA GLU A 110 -66.02 -6.23 -30.84
C GLU A 110 -66.72 -5.68 -32.10
N ALA A 111 -65.98 -5.29 -33.15
CA ALA A 111 -66.57 -4.72 -34.36
C ALA A 111 -66.91 -5.74 -35.48
N THR A 112 -66.44 -6.98 -35.40
CA THR A 112 -66.61 -7.96 -36.49
C THR A 112 -67.75 -8.97 -36.28
N THR A 113 -68.33 -9.07 -35.08
CA THR A 113 -69.43 -10.03 -34.79
C THR A 113 -70.84 -9.47 -35.01
N ARG A 114 -71.01 -8.23 -35.53
CA ARG A 114 -72.34 -7.63 -35.75
C ARG A 114 -72.83 -7.62 -37.21
N ARG A 115 -72.17 -8.30 -38.16
CA ARG A 115 -72.57 -8.28 -39.58
C ARG A 115 -72.95 -9.63 -40.23
N GLU A 116 -73.01 -10.72 -39.49
CA GLU A 116 -73.57 -12.00 -39.98
C GLU A 116 -74.66 -12.49 -39.03
N GLY A 117 -75.90 -12.05 -39.25
CA GLY A 117 -77.03 -12.47 -38.42
C GLY A 117 -78.37 -11.78 -38.68
N ASP A 118 -78.76 -11.58 -39.94
CA ASP A 118 -80.16 -11.41 -40.37
C ASP A 118 -80.15 -11.66 -41.89
N GLY A 119 -80.86 -12.63 -42.47
CA GLY A 119 -82.17 -13.14 -42.10
C GLY A 119 -83.16 -12.77 -43.21
N ASN A 120 -83.21 -13.61 -44.26
CA ASN A 120 -84.24 -13.70 -45.31
C ASN A 120 -84.48 -12.49 -46.25
#